data_AF-R6AIB8-F1
#
_entry.id   AF-R6AIB8-F1
#
_cell.length_a   1.000
_cell.length_b   1.000
_cell.length_c   1.000
_cell.angle_alpha   90.00
_cell.angle_beta   90.00
_cell.angle_gamma   90.00
#
_symmetry.space_group_name_H-M   'P 1'
#
loop_
_entity.id
_entity.type
_entity.pdbx_description
1 polymer ?
#
loop_
_entity_poly.entity_id
_entity_poly.type
_entity_poly.pdbx_seq_one_letter_code
_entity_poly.pdbx_strand_id
1 'polypeptide(L)'
;MGFLEYYLIAINVIGFILFAINTWLYTYTPEGQIDKFLTIASILGGSLGIIIAILIIDRKALKGNMMSRVFVACVFVIQLVLFLVLKGVHGERLTLAFWDFFHKYRLFLFYLIVINIITFIVFALDKRAAVKKRSRTRNIVLLGLCFIGGSLGGLAAMYLFKHKTNKKNNDFFTVGVPLMILMQAIVIIYLMNLK
;
A
#
# COMPACT_ATOMS: atom_id res chain seq x y z
N MET A 1 26.90 13.83 -7.50
CA MET A 1 25.45 13.63 -7.32
C MET A 1 24.71 14.53 -8.29
N GLY A 2 23.69 14.00 -8.98
CA GLY A 2 22.84 14.80 -9.88
C GLY A 2 21.83 15.66 -9.12
N PHE A 3 21.27 16.68 -9.77
CA PHE A 3 20.19 17.53 -9.20
C PHE A 3 19.02 16.69 -8.62
N LEU A 4 18.68 15.58 -9.29
CA LEU A 4 17.64 14.65 -8.87
C LEU A 4 17.97 13.93 -7.55
N GLU A 5 19.25 13.58 -7.32
CA GLU A 5 19.68 12.92 -6.08
C GLU A 5 19.61 13.88 -4.89
N TYR A 6 20.04 15.14 -5.07
CA TYR A 6 19.89 16.19 -4.05
C TYR A 6 18.42 16.47 -3.71
N TYR A 7 17.56 16.55 -4.74
CA TYR A 7 16.12 16.72 -4.55
C TYR A 7 15.53 15.56 -3.73
N LEU A 8 15.84 14.31 -4.08
CA LEU A 8 15.36 13.13 -3.36
C LEU A 8 15.83 13.10 -1.90
N ILE A 9 17.07 13.49 -1.63
CA ILE A 9 17.57 13.59 -0.24
C ILE A 9 16.79 14.66 0.52
N ALA A 10 16.66 15.86 -0.05
CA ALA A 10 15.96 16.97 0.60
C ALA A 10 14.48 16.64 0.92
N ILE A 11 13.74 16.09 -0.05
CA ILE A 11 12.32 15.76 0.16
C ILE A 11 12.13 14.63 1.17
N ASN A 12 13.08 13.69 1.28
CA ASN A 12 13.03 12.64 2.30
C ASN A 12 13.35 13.17 3.70
N VAL A 13 14.29 14.10 3.84
CA VAL A 13 14.53 14.79 5.11
C VAL A 13 13.28 15.57 5.54
N ILE A 14 12.65 16.31 4.62
CA ILE A 14 11.39 17.01 4.87
C ILE A 14 10.28 16.03 5.27
N GLY A 15 10.15 14.91 4.56
CA GLY A 15 9.18 13.85 4.87
C GLY A 15 9.37 13.26 6.27
N PHE A 16 10.62 13.01 6.67
CA PHE A 16 10.95 12.53 8.01
C PHE A 16 10.51 13.54 9.08
N ILE A 17 10.87 14.81 8.92
CA ILE A 17 10.53 15.88 9.86
C ILE A 17 9.01 16.06 9.95
N LEU A 18 8.30 16.08 8.82
CA LEU A 18 6.84 16.18 8.78
C LEU A 18 6.17 15.02 9.53
N PHE A 19 6.67 13.79 9.40
CA PHE A 19 6.13 12.65 10.14
C PHE A 19 6.39 12.77 11.65
N ALA A 20 7.58 13.23 12.04
CA ALA A 20 7.91 13.43 13.44
C ALA A 20 6.99 14.49 14.09
N ILE A 21 6.77 15.61 13.40
CA ILE A 21 5.83 16.65 13.83
C ILE A 21 4.40 16.08 13.91
N ASN A 22 3.97 15.31 12.90
CA ASN A 22 2.64 14.70 12.90
C ASN A 22 2.43 13.77 14.09
N THR A 23 3.43 12.94 14.40
CA THR A 23 3.36 12.01 15.53
C THR A 23 3.31 12.74 16.87
N TRP A 24 4.09 13.81 17.01
CA TRP A 24 4.04 14.66 18.20
C TRP A 24 2.68 15.34 18.36
N LEU A 25 2.13 15.92 17.28
CA LEU A 25 0.87 16.64 17.32
C LEU A 25 -0.35 15.72 17.52
N TYR A 26 -0.29 14.47 17.08
CA TYR A 26 -1.31 13.45 17.34
C TYR A 26 -1.56 13.23 18.84
N THR A 27 -0.58 13.55 19.69
CA THR A 27 -0.71 13.49 21.16
C THR A 27 -1.65 14.57 21.70
N TYR A 28 -1.82 15.67 20.98
CA TYR A 28 -2.61 16.84 21.41
C TYR A 28 -3.91 17.03 20.61
N THR A 29 -3.92 16.64 19.33
CA THR A 29 -5.07 16.83 18.43
C THR A 29 -5.35 15.55 17.63
N PRO A 30 -6.34 14.72 18.02
CA PRO A 30 -6.63 13.44 17.37
C PRO A 30 -7.21 13.52 15.95
N GLU A 31 -7.70 14.70 15.50
CA GLU A 31 -8.36 14.88 14.18
C GLU A 31 -7.71 15.99 13.32
N GLY A 32 -6.40 16.21 13.43
CA GLY A 32 -5.71 17.23 12.64
C GLY A 32 -5.69 16.92 11.13
N GLN A 33 -5.81 17.95 10.26
CA GLN A 33 -5.68 17.83 8.79
C GLN A 33 -4.26 17.46 8.30
N ILE A 34 -3.39 17.00 9.19
CA ILE A 34 -1.95 16.87 8.97
C ILE A 34 -1.62 15.63 8.13
N ASP A 35 -2.50 14.63 8.16
CA ASP A 35 -2.41 13.48 7.26
C ASP A 35 -2.43 13.90 5.78
N LYS A 36 -3.03 15.04 5.42
CA LYS A 36 -2.99 15.59 4.04
C LYS A 36 -1.60 16.10 3.66
N PHE A 37 -0.88 16.73 4.58
CA PHE A 37 0.49 17.19 4.30
C PHE A 37 1.43 16.00 4.17
N LEU A 38 1.22 14.95 4.97
CA LEU A 38 1.98 13.72 4.88
C LEU A 38 1.76 13.01 3.53
N THR A 39 0.51 12.94 3.05
CA THR A 39 0.22 12.35 1.74
C THR A 39 0.86 13.15 0.61
N ILE A 40 0.78 14.49 0.63
CA ILE A 40 1.44 15.35 -0.37
C ILE A 40 2.96 15.13 -0.36
N ALA A 41 3.59 15.17 0.81
CA ALA A 41 5.02 14.94 0.94
C ALA A 41 5.45 13.55 0.43
N SER A 42 4.62 12.52 0.69
CA SER A 42 4.88 11.18 0.19
C SER A 42 4.83 11.10 -1.34
N ILE A 43 3.85 11.76 -1.98
CA ILE A 43 3.70 11.78 -3.45
C ILE A 43 4.89 12.48 -4.11
N LEU A 44 5.40 13.56 -3.50
CA LEU A 44 6.55 14.32 -3.99
C LEU A 44 7.91 13.59 -3.90
N GLY A 45 7.96 12.41 -3.27
CA GLY A 45 9.20 11.62 -3.15
C GLY A 45 9.72 11.44 -1.73
N GLY A 46 9.04 11.99 -0.73
CA GLY A 46 9.43 11.90 0.69
C GLY A 46 9.06 10.59 1.38
N SER A 47 8.56 9.60 0.64
CA SER A 47 7.99 8.36 1.22
C SER A 47 9.02 7.53 2.00
N LEU A 48 10.29 7.50 1.56
CA LEU A 48 11.38 6.79 2.23
C LEU A 48 11.66 7.40 3.61
N GLY A 49 11.78 8.73 3.68
CA GLY A 49 11.98 9.46 4.93
C GLY A 49 10.82 9.26 5.92
N ILE A 50 9.59 9.25 5.41
CA ILE A 50 8.40 8.97 6.23
C ILE A 50 8.42 7.53 6.77
N ILE A 51 8.82 6.54 5.96
CA ILE A 51 8.96 5.13 6.40
C ILE A 51 10.03 5.00 7.49
N ILE A 52 11.19 5.62 7.31
CA ILE A 52 12.24 5.64 8.33
C ILE A 52 11.70 6.24 9.64
N ALA A 53 10.96 7.35 9.55
CA ALA A 53 10.36 8.00 10.71
C ALA A 53 9.34 7.09 11.43
N ILE A 54 8.51 6.36 10.68
CA ILE A 54 7.56 5.37 11.23
C ILE A 54 8.31 4.28 12.00
N LEU A 55 9.41 3.76 11.46
CA LEU A 55 10.19 2.68 12.08
C LEU A 55 10.89 3.11 13.38
N ILE A 56 11.35 4.37 13.44
CA ILE A 56 12.08 4.92 14.58
C ILE A 56 11.13 5.39 15.69
N ILE A 57 10.13 6.21 15.35
CA ILE A 57 9.33 6.97 16.33
C ILE A 57 8.07 6.19 16.74
N ASP A 58 7.39 5.53 15.80
CA ASP A 58 6.04 5.04 16.02
C ASP A 58 5.90 3.52 15.78
N ARG A 59 6.44 2.76 16.76
CA ARG A 59 6.34 1.29 16.78
C ARG A 59 4.92 0.75 17.05
N LYS A 60 3.95 1.57 17.46
CA LYS A 60 2.58 1.10 17.78
C LYS A 60 1.58 1.56 16.73
N ALA A 61 1.12 0.64 15.89
CA ALA A 61 0.08 0.90 14.89
C ALA A 61 -1.29 1.15 15.56
N LEU A 62 -1.62 2.42 15.82
CA LEU A 62 -2.94 2.87 16.23
C LEU A 62 -3.90 2.94 15.04
N LYS A 63 -5.20 2.77 15.29
CA LYS A 63 -6.23 2.56 14.25
C LYS A 63 -6.47 3.77 13.33
N GLY A 64 -6.18 4.98 13.80
CA GLY A 64 -6.27 6.21 12.99
C GLY A 64 -5.16 6.31 11.94
N ASN A 65 -3.93 5.99 12.33
CA ASN A 65 -2.73 6.28 11.54
C ASN A 65 -2.39 5.13 10.56
N MET A 66 -3.15 4.03 10.58
CA MET A 66 -2.89 2.87 9.70
C MET A 66 -3.05 3.21 8.21
N MET A 67 -3.89 4.19 7.85
CA MET A 67 -4.12 4.55 6.45
C MET A 67 -2.96 5.29 5.81
N SER A 68 -2.46 6.31 6.50
CA SER A 68 -1.31 7.06 6.02
C SER A 68 -0.09 6.13 5.89
N ARG A 69 0.09 5.18 6.81
CA ARG A 69 1.16 4.16 6.70
C ARG A 69 1.00 3.26 5.47
N VAL A 70 -0.19 2.73 5.22
CA VAL A 70 -0.45 1.88 4.03
C VAL A 70 -0.27 2.68 2.74
N PHE A 71 -0.79 3.90 2.70
CA PHE A 71 -0.64 4.79 1.55
C PHE A 71 0.83 5.07 1.25
N VAL A 72 1.61 5.49 2.27
CA VAL A 72 3.04 5.75 2.15
C VAL A 72 3.80 4.51 1.72
N ALA A 73 3.46 3.32 2.24
CA ALA A 73 4.09 2.07 1.83
C ALA A 73 3.83 1.74 0.35
N CYS A 74 2.60 1.88 -0.12
CA CYS A 74 2.28 1.67 -1.54
C CYS A 74 3.00 2.70 -2.43
N VAL A 75 2.98 3.98 -2.05
CA VAL A 75 3.66 5.05 -2.80
C VAL A 75 5.17 4.83 -2.83
N PHE A 76 5.76 4.37 -1.73
CA PHE A 76 7.18 4.03 -1.68
C PHE A 76 7.55 2.91 -2.64
N VAL A 77 6.76 1.83 -2.71
CA VAL A 77 7.00 0.75 -3.68
C VAL A 77 6.90 1.27 -5.11
N ILE A 78 5.90 2.09 -5.43
CA ILE A 78 5.76 2.71 -6.75
C ILE A 78 6.98 3.60 -7.07
N GLN A 79 7.41 4.44 -6.13
CA GLN A 79 8.58 5.31 -6.30
C GLN A 79 9.88 4.52 -6.45
N LEU A 80 10.03 3.39 -5.76
CA LEU A 80 11.16 2.49 -5.91
C LEU A 80 11.19 1.90 -7.32
N VAL A 81 10.05 1.41 -7.83
CA VAL A 81 9.94 0.93 -9.22
C VAL A 81 10.29 2.05 -10.21
N LEU A 82 9.72 3.25 -10.04
CA LEU A 82 10.04 4.40 -10.90
C LEU A 82 11.53 4.77 -10.84
N PHE A 83 12.14 4.74 -9.67
CA PHE A 83 13.58 5.01 -9.51
C PHE A 83 14.44 3.98 -10.25
N LEU A 84 14.08 2.69 -10.19
CA LEU A 84 14.78 1.64 -10.93
C LEU A 84 14.64 1.82 -12.45
N VAL A 85 13.43 2.19 -12.91
CA VAL A 85 13.19 2.53 -14.32
C VAL A 85 14.07 3.71 -14.74
N LEU A 86 14.13 4.79 -13.95
CA LEU A 86 14.97 5.96 -14.26
C LEU A 86 16.47 5.66 -14.25
N LYS A 87 16.93 4.69 -13.45
CA LYS A 87 18.32 4.20 -13.48
C LYS A 87 18.62 3.34 -14.71
N GLY A 88 17.66 3.11 -15.60
CA GLY A 88 17.83 2.33 -16.82
C GLY A 88 17.82 0.82 -16.59
N VAL A 89 17.34 0.35 -15.43
CA VAL A 89 17.18 -1.08 -15.13
C VAL A 89 15.88 -1.59 -15.77
N HIS A 90 15.76 -1.43 -17.09
CA HIS A 90 14.64 -1.95 -17.86
C HIS A 90 15.16 -2.53 -19.18
N GLY A 91 14.43 -3.51 -19.72
CA GLY A 91 14.68 -4.04 -21.05
C GLY A 91 14.58 -2.95 -22.12
N GLU A 92 15.21 -3.18 -23.27
CA GLU A 92 15.23 -2.24 -24.40
C GLU A 92 13.83 -2.03 -25.03
N ARG A 93 12.87 -2.91 -24.75
CA ARG A 93 11.48 -2.79 -25.21
C ARG A 93 10.50 -3.08 -24.09
N LEU A 94 9.50 -2.21 -23.96
CA LEU A 94 8.31 -2.46 -23.16
C LEU A 94 7.42 -3.46 -23.91
N THR A 95 7.38 -4.70 -23.42
CA THR A 95 6.50 -5.76 -23.92
C THR A 95 5.43 -6.09 -22.88
N LEU A 96 4.18 -6.21 -23.33
CA LEU A 96 3.03 -6.59 -22.50
C LEU A 96 2.67 -8.06 -22.73
N ALA A 97 3.67 -8.93 -22.70
CA ALA A 97 3.52 -10.37 -22.91
C ALA A 97 3.03 -11.06 -21.62
N PHE A 98 1.82 -10.71 -21.17
CA PHE A 98 1.24 -11.23 -19.92
C PHE A 98 1.19 -12.75 -19.90
N TRP A 99 0.71 -13.35 -20.99
CA TRP A 99 0.57 -14.79 -21.10
C TRP A 99 1.92 -15.51 -21.02
N ASP A 100 2.94 -15.01 -21.72
CA ASP A 100 4.27 -15.62 -21.72
C ASP A 100 4.95 -15.50 -20.36
N PHE A 101 4.82 -14.34 -19.70
CA PHE A 101 5.33 -14.13 -18.35
C PHE A 101 4.70 -15.12 -17.36
N PHE A 102 3.37 -15.24 -17.33
CA PHE A 102 2.70 -16.16 -16.42
C PHE A 102 2.93 -17.63 -16.80
N HIS A 103 3.12 -17.95 -18.08
CA HIS A 103 3.51 -19.29 -18.52
C HIS A 103 4.93 -19.65 -18.08
N LYS A 104 5.84 -18.69 -18.01
CA LYS A 104 7.20 -18.86 -17.47
C LYS A 104 7.17 -18.98 -15.94
N TYR A 105 6.40 -18.14 -15.26
CA TYR A 105 6.28 -18.10 -13.80
C TYR A 105 4.98 -18.75 -13.28
N ARG A 106 4.72 -20.01 -13.68
CA ARG A 106 3.47 -20.71 -13.32
C ARG A 106 3.25 -20.83 -11.81
N LEU A 107 4.34 -21.02 -11.04
CA LEU A 107 4.29 -21.07 -9.58
C LEU A 107 3.80 -19.74 -8.97
N PHE A 108 4.22 -18.62 -9.55
CA PHE A 108 3.79 -17.29 -9.11
C PHE A 108 2.31 -17.06 -9.40
N LEU A 109 1.83 -17.48 -10.57
CA LEU A 109 0.40 -17.44 -10.90
C LEU A 109 -0.44 -18.29 -9.92
N PHE A 110 0.02 -19.50 -9.62
CA PHE A 110 -0.67 -20.37 -8.66
C PHE A 110 -0.71 -19.75 -7.26
N TYR A 111 0.41 -19.18 -6.81
CA TYR A 111 0.48 -18.42 -5.57
C TYR A 111 -0.53 -17.26 -5.54
N LEU A 112 -0.60 -16.46 -6.61
CA LEU A 112 -1.55 -15.34 -6.70
C LEU A 112 -3.01 -15.83 -6.63
N ILE A 113 -3.35 -16.95 -7.27
CA ILE A 113 -4.70 -17.52 -7.19
C ILE A 113 -5.02 -17.93 -5.74
N VAL A 114 -4.12 -18.68 -5.11
CA VAL A 114 -4.32 -19.20 -3.75
C VAL A 114 -4.46 -18.06 -2.74
N ILE A 115 -3.58 -17.05 -2.78
CA ILE A 115 -3.64 -15.93 -1.84
C ILE A 115 -4.92 -15.10 -2.02
N ASN A 116 -5.41 -14.95 -3.25
CA ASN A 116 -6.69 -14.26 -3.51
C ASN A 116 -7.88 -15.05 -2.97
N ILE A 117 -7.90 -16.37 -3.11
CA ILE A 117 -8.94 -17.24 -2.52
C ILE A 117 -8.91 -17.15 -0.99
N ILE A 118 -7.73 -17.30 -0.37
CA ILE A 118 -7.58 -17.19 1.08
C ILE A 118 -8.06 -15.83 1.57
N THR A 119 -7.66 -14.76 0.89
CA THR A 119 -8.05 -13.39 1.25
C THR A 119 -9.57 -13.22 1.16
N PHE A 120 -10.18 -13.69 0.08
CA PHE A 120 -11.63 -13.67 -0.08
C PHE A 120 -12.36 -14.38 1.09
N ILE A 121 -11.88 -15.57 1.48
CA ILE A 121 -12.45 -16.33 2.60
C ILE A 121 -12.29 -15.55 3.92
N VAL A 122 -11.11 -14.98 4.19
CA VAL A 122 -10.87 -14.20 5.41
C VAL A 122 -11.79 -12.98 5.49
N PHE A 123 -12.00 -12.28 4.38
CA PHE A 123 -12.97 -11.18 4.30
C PHE A 123 -14.42 -11.64 4.51
N ALA A 124 -14.80 -12.80 3.97
CA ALA A 124 -16.13 -13.38 4.17
C ALA A 124 -16.34 -13.80 5.64
N LEU A 125 -15.33 -14.37 6.28
CA LEU A 125 -15.36 -14.74 7.69
C LEU A 125 -15.46 -13.50 8.60
N ASP A 126 -14.75 -12.41 8.28
CA ASP A 126 -14.87 -11.16 9.02
C ASP A 126 -16.30 -10.60 8.96
N LYS A 127 -16.93 -10.65 7.79
CA LYS A 127 -18.35 -10.27 7.64
C LYS A 127 -19.26 -11.15 8.51
N ARG A 128 -19.08 -12.47 8.45
CA ARG A 128 -19.89 -13.41 9.25
C ARG A 128 -19.72 -13.19 10.75
N ALA A 129 -18.51 -12.89 11.20
CA ALA A 129 -18.24 -12.54 12.60
C ALA A 129 -18.93 -11.23 12.99
N ALA A 130 -18.93 -10.22 12.11
CA ALA A 130 -19.62 -8.95 12.33
C ALA A 130 -21.14 -9.11 12.45
N VAL A 131 -21.76 -9.99 11.66
CA VAL A 131 -23.20 -10.30 11.76
C VAL A 131 -23.51 -11.05 13.05
N LYS A 132 -22.66 -12.01 13.45
CA LYS A 132 -22.84 -12.82 14.66
C LYS A 132 -22.42 -12.11 15.97
N LYS A 133 -22.13 -10.80 15.93
CA LYS A 133 -21.59 -10.01 17.06
C LYS A 133 -20.36 -10.66 17.75
N ARG A 134 -19.59 -11.46 17.02
CA ARG A 134 -18.35 -12.07 17.52
C ARG A 134 -17.17 -11.10 17.36
N SER A 135 -16.06 -11.42 18.01
CA SER A 135 -14.81 -10.67 17.89
C SER A 135 -14.43 -10.50 16.41
N ARG A 136 -14.14 -9.27 16.01
CA ARG A 136 -13.77 -8.91 14.63
C ARG A 136 -12.28 -9.15 14.39
N THR A 137 -11.92 -9.50 13.17
CA THR A 137 -10.52 -9.65 12.76
C THR A 137 -9.86 -8.27 12.74
N ARG A 138 -8.57 -8.19 13.13
CA ARG A 138 -7.84 -6.92 13.08
C ARG A 138 -7.72 -6.44 11.63
N ASN A 139 -8.08 -5.19 11.36
CA ASN A 139 -7.93 -4.54 10.04
C ASN A 139 -6.52 -4.73 9.44
N ILE A 140 -5.48 -4.80 10.28
CA ILE A 140 -4.09 -4.96 9.84
C ILE A 140 -3.85 -6.31 9.12
N VAL A 141 -4.57 -7.37 9.51
CA VAL A 141 -4.46 -8.70 8.90
C VAL A 141 -5.11 -8.68 7.51
N LEU A 142 -6.30 -8.07 7.42
CA LEU A 142 -7.04 -7.91 6.16
C LEU A 142 -6.24 -7.07 5.16
N LEU A 143 -5.69 -5.93 5.60
CA LEU A 143 -4.85 -5.07 4.76
C LEU A 143 -3.50 -5.72 4.41
N GLY A 144 -2.89 -6.46 5.33
CA GLY A 144 -1.66 -7.21 5.07
C GLY A 144 -1.85 -8.29 4.00
N LEU A 145 -2.97 -9.03 4.05
CA LEU A 145 -3.32 -10.01 3.01
C LEU A 145 -3.51 -9.35 1.64
N CYS A 146 -4.17 -8.19 1.58
CA CYS A 146 -4.28 -7.43 0.34
C CYS A 146 -2.90 -6.99 -0.18
N PHE A 147 -2.01 -6.54 0.70
CA PHE A 147 -0.67 -6.06 0.36
C PHE A 147 0.22 -7.15 -0.25
N ILE A 148 0.16 -8.37 0.31
CA ILE A 148 0.99 -9.52 -0.09
C ILE A 148 0.59 -10.12 -1.46
N GLY A 149 -0.60 -9.79 -1.97
CA GLY A 149 -1.08 -10.27 -3.28
C GLY A 149 -2.57 -10.61 -3.34
N GLY A 150 -3.27 -10.56 -2.20
CA GLY A 150 -4.70 -10.88 -2.09
C GLY A 150 -5.65 -9.73 -2.41
N SER A 151 -5.16 -8.64 -3.00
CA SER A 151 -5.92 -7.38 -3.15
C SER A 151 -7.19 -7.57 -4.01
N LEU A 152 -7.14 -8.38 -5.06
CA LEU A 152 -8.27 -8.68 -5.94
C LEU A 152 -9.36 -9.49 -5.22
N GLY A 153 -8.96 -10.51 -4.44
CA GLY A 153 -9.86 -11.32 -3.63
C GLY A 153 -10.51 -10.50 -2.50
N GLY A 154 -9.74 -9.58 -1.90
CA GLY A 154 -10.26 -8.61 -0.93
C GLY A 154 -11.30 -7.67 -1.54
N LEU A 155 -11.01 -7.10 -2.72
CA LEU A 155 -11.93 -6.22 -3.44
C LEU A 155 -13.23 -6.97 -3.85
N ALA A 156 -13.10 -8.18 -4.38
CA ALA A 156 -14.24 -9.02 -4.76
C ALA A 156 -15.13 -9.34 -3.55
N ALA A 157 -14.52 -9.68 -2.41
CA ALA A 157 -15.26 -9.92 -1.17
C ALA A 157 -15.98 -8.65 -0.66
N MET A 158 -15.34 -7.48 -0.75
CA MET A 158 -15.98 -6.21 -0.36
C MET A 158 -17.21 -5.91 -1.19
N TYR A 159 -17.10 -6.06 -2.52
CA TYR A 159 -18.20 -5.81 -3.46
C TYR A 159 -19.35 -6.80 -3.24
N LEU A 160 -19.04 -8.09 -3.13
CA LEU A 160 -20.05 -9.14 -2.97
C LEU A 160 -20.77 -9.08 -1.62
N PHE A 161 -20.03 -8.87 -0.53
CA PHE A 161 -20.60 -8.89 0.83
C PHE A 161 -21.07 -7.51 1.31
N LYS A 162 -21.03 -6.48 0.44
CA LYS A 162 -21.29 -5.06 0.77
C LYS A 162 -20.67 -4.72 2.13
N HIS A 163 -19.40 -5.08 2.29
CA HIS A 163 -18.73 -4.98 3.58
C HIS A 163 -18.30 -3.53 3.79
N LYS A 164 -18.85 -2.86 4.81
CA LYS A 164 -18.40 -1.55 5.29
C LYS A 164 -18.62 -0.35 4.33
N THR A 165 -19.72 -0.30 3.59
CA THR A 165 -20.19 0.87 2.81
C THR A 165 -20.78 2.02 3.67
N ASN A 166 -20.21 2.32 4.84
CA ASN A 166 -20.69 3.41 5.71
C ASN A 166 -19.62 4.49 5.89
N LYS A 167 -20.04 5.73 5.68
CA LYS A 167 -19.27 6.92 5.25
C LYS A 167 -17.98 7.24 6.02
N LYS A 168 -17.84 6.87 7.30
CA LYS A 168 -16.64 7.14 8.12
C LYS A 168 -15.52 6.10 8.04
N ASN A 169 -15.80 4.88 7.56
CA ASN A 169 -14.79 3.81 7.37
C ASN A 169 -14.54 3.48 5.89
N ASN A 170 -15.22 4.19 4.98
CA ASN A 170 -15.22 3.88 3.55
C ASN A 170 -13.93 4.33 2.86
N ASP A 171 -13.36 5.48 3.26
CA ASP A 171 -12.09 5.97 2.70
C ASP A 171 -10.94 4.98 2.89
N PHE A 172 -11.00 4.19 3.98
CA PHE A 172 -9.96 3.24 4.36
C PHE A 172 -9.78 2.10 3.36
N PHE A 173 -10.90 1.52 2.90
CA PHE A 173 -10.88 0.37 2.01
C PHE A 173 -11.14 0.75 0.55
N THR A 174 -11.82 1.87 0.31
CA THR A 174 -12.12 2.37 -1.05
C THR A 174 -10.89 2.97 -1.72
N VAL A 175 -9.95 3.58 -0.96
CA VAL A 175 -8.72 4.13 -1.52
C VAL A 175 -7.55 3.16 -1.35
N GLY A 176 -7.43 2.52 -0.19
CA GLY A 176 -6.31 1.64 0.13
C GLY A 176 -6.20 0.40 -0.76
N VAL A 177 -7.31 -0.32 -1.00
CA VAL A 177 -7.27 -1.55 -1.81
C VAL A 177 -7.04 -1.27 -3.29
N PRO A 178 -7.72 -0.30 -3.94
CA PRO A 178 -7.39 0.06 -5.32
C PRO A 178 -5.96 0.55 -5.49
N LEU A 179 -5.42 1.30 -4.52
CA LEU A 179 -4.01 1.70 -4.54
C LEU A 179 -3.06 0.49 -4.47
N MET A 180 -3.37 -0.52 -3.66
CA MET A 180 -2.59 -1.77 -3.62
C MET A 180 -2.66 -2.53 -4.94
N ILE A 181 -3.84 -2.59 -5.58
CA ILE A 181 -4.00 -3.20 -6.91
C ILE A 181 -3.14 -2.47 -7.94
N LEU A 182 -3.19 -1.13 -7.94
CA LEU A 182 -2.39 -0.31 -8.85
C LEU A 182 -0.89 -0.53 -8.63
N MET A 183 -0.44 -0.53 -7.37
CA MET A 183 0.95 -0.80 -7.01
C MET A 183 1.37 -2.20 -7.49
N GLN A 184 0.54 -3.24 -7.29
CA GLN A 184 0.83 -4.61 -7.73
C GLN A 184 0.91 -4.69 -9.26
N ALA A 185 0.02 -4.03 -9.98
CA ALA A 185 0.05 -3.97 -11.45
C ALA A 185 1.34 -3.32 -11.96
N ILE A 186 1.75 -2.18 -11.38
CA ILE A 186 3.00 -1.48 -11.74
C ILE A 186 4.21 -2.39 -11.50
N VAL A 187 4.26 -3.06 -10.35
CA VAL A 187 5.36 -3.99 -10.02
C VAL A 187 5.40 -5.15 -11.00
N ILE A 188 4.26 -5.77 -11.33
CA ILE A 188 4.20 -6.87 -12.29
C ILE A 188 4.67 -6.42 -13.67
N ILE A 189 4.18 -5.28 -14.17
CA ILE A 189 4.60 -4.73 -15.47
C ILE A 189 6.11 -4.46 -15.49
N TYR A 190 6.67 -3.93 -14.40
CA TYR A 190 8.10 -3.73 -14.29
C TYR A 190 8.88 -5.05 -14.30
N LEU A 191 8.45 -6.05 -13.52
CA LEU A 191 9.08 -7.38 -13.49
C LEU A 191 9.02 -8.10 -14.85
N MET A 192 7.95 -7.89 -15.62
CA MET A 192 7.82 -8.42 -16.98
C MET A 192 8.85 -7.82 -17.95
N ASN A 193 9.27 -6.59 -17.69
CA ASN A 193 10.19 -5.82 -18.53
C ASN A 193 11.58 -5.70 -17.92
N LEU A 194 11.87 -6.47 -16.86
CA LEU A 194 13.18 -6.54 -16.24
C LEU A 194 14.11 -7.37 -17.14
N LYS A 195 15.31 -6.82 -17.39
CA LYS A 195 16.36 -7.45 -18.20
C LYS A 195 17.04 -8.58 -17.42
#